data_AF-A0A7C6HXH1-F1
#
_entry.id   AF-A0A7C6HXH1-F1
#
_cell.length_a   1.000
_cell.length_b   1.000
_cell.length_c   1.000
_cell.angle_alpha   90.00
_cell.angle_beta   90.00
_cell.angle_gamma   90.00
#
_symmetry.space_group_name_H-M   'P 1'
#
loop_
_entity.id
_entity.type
_entity.pdbx_description
1 polymer ?
#
loop_
_entity_poly.entity_id
_entity_poly.type
_entity_poly.pdbx_seq_one_letter_code
_entity_poly.pdbx_strand_id
1 'polypeptide(L)'
;YKVRSIVKNPNFNNLEYGLNLQLPIYAYLVAKSDKFTNPNVVGLYLQDVLKISELEKEPITMRGLDFSGNKLLVENYKVGRMPTMDSSDLEVVLRALEDNFKKAYSGITKGNIKISPKEIDGENVSCEYCSSRDICFKNYSNIEKLEARDFRSLLIGDAK
;
A
#
# COMPACT_ATOMS: atom_id res chain seq x y z
N TYR A 1 30.28 -9.07 -3.00
CA TYR A 1 28.96 -9.38 -2.41
C TYR A 1 27.92 -8.46 -3.04
N LYS A 2 27.00 -9.00 -3.85
CA LYS A 2 25.88 -8.22 -4.40
C LYS A 2 24.82 -8.09 -3.30
N VAL A 3 24.68 -6.90 -2.72
CA VAL A 3 23.50 -6.56 -1.93
C VAL A 3 22.32 -6.62 -2.90
N ARG A 4 21.57 -7.73 -2.88
CA ARG A 4 20.25 -7.77 -3.52
C ARG A 4 19.44 -6.69 -2.81
N SER A 5 19.12 -5.61 -3.50
CA SER A 5 18.20 -4.60 -3.00
C SER A 5 16.81 -5.23 -2.88
N ILE A 6 16.55 -5.90 -1.77
CA ILE A 6 15.21 -6.31 -1.34
C ILE A 6 14.56 -5.04 -0.79
N VAL A 7 14.29 -4.09 -1.67
CA VAL A 7 13.29 -3.08 -1.36
C VAL A 7 12.29 -3.19 -2.49
N LYS A 8 11.36 -4.15 -2.31
CA LYS A 8 10.14 -4.26 -3.10
C LYS A 8 9.58 -2.83 -3.20
N ASN A 9 9.35 -2.34 -4.43
CA ASN A 9 8.74 -1.04 -4.70
C ASN A 9 7.54 -0.87 -3.73
N PRO A 10 7.32 0.27 -3.05
CA PRO A 10 6.07 0.48 -2.32
C PRO A 10 4.93 0.24 -3.29
N ASN A 11 4.24 -0.85 -3.05
CA ASN A 11 3.24 -1.34 -3.97
C ASN A 11 1.93 -1.38 -3.22
N PHE A 12 0.97 -0.66 -3.76
CA PHE A 12 -0.40 -0.61 -3.27
C PHE A 12 -1.16 -1.91 -3.63
N ASN A 13 -0.47 -2.89 -4.23
CA ASN A 13 -1.00 -4.21 -4.44
C ASN A 13 -1.57 -4.81 -3.15
N ASN A 14 -2.61 -5.63 -3.34
CA ASN A 14 -3.31 -6.31 -2.27
C ASN A 14 -4.03 -5.36 -1.28
N LEU A 15 -4.29 -4.11 -1.67
CA LEU A 15 -5.06 -3.14 -0.88
C LEU A 15 -6.44 -3.70 -0.49
N GLU A 16 -7.10 -4.43 -1.39
CA GLU A 16 -8.39 -5.09 -1.13
C GLU A 16 -8.35 -6.14 -0.01
N TYR A 17 -7.16 -6.67 0.29
CA TYR A 17 -6.94 -7.62 1.37
C TYR A 17 -6.54 -6.95 2.70
N GLY A 18 -6.54 -5.61 2.74
CA GLY A 18 -6.16 -4.84 3.92
C GLY A 18 -4.65 -4.75 4.16
N LEU A 19 -3.84 -4.96 3.11
CA LEU A 19 -2.38 -4.84 3.16
C LEU A 19 -1.91 -3.52 2.54
N ASN A 20 -0.73 -3.05 2.96
CA ASN A 20 -0.10 -1.82 2.43
C ASN A 20 -0.93 -0.53 2.62
N LEU A 21 -1.77 -0.47 3.66
CA LEU A 21 -2.69 0.65 3.89
C LEU A 21 -2.02 1.94 4.37
N GLN A 22 -0.75 1.91 4.83
CA GLN A 22 -0.15 3.04 5.56
C GLN A 22 -0.15 4.36 4.77
N LEU A 23 0.31 4.37 3.51
CA LEU A 23 0.33 5.60 2.71
C LEU A 23 -1.06 6.07 2.28
N PRO A 24 -1.96 5.18 1.78
CA PRO A 24 -3.33 5.57 1.47
C PRO A 24 -4.08 6.20 2.64
N ILE A 25 -3.81 5.77 3.88
CA ILE A 25 -4.44 6.33 5.07
C ILE A 25 -4.15 7.82 5.21
N TYR A 26 -2.94 8.29 4.87
CA TYR A 26 -2.64 9.71 4.93
C TYR A 26 -3.48 10.52 3.92
N ALA A 27 -3.65 10.01 2.69
CA ALA A 27 -4.55 10.62 1.72
C ALA A 27 -6.00 10.65 2.23
N TYR A 28 -6.45 9.55 2.85
CA TYR A 28 -7.78 9.48 3.46
C TYR A 28 -7.99 10.52 4.56
N LEU A 29 -7.01 10.67 5.46
CA LEU A 29 -7.08 11.67 6.52
C LEU A 29 -7.11 13.09 5.96
N VAL A 30 -6.29 13.40 4.94
CA VAL A 30 -6.32 14.71 4.28
C VAL A 30 -7.69 14.98 3.67
N ALA A 31 -8.25 14.00 2.92
CA ALA A 31 -9.54 14.13 2.24
C ALA A 31 -10.73 14.24 3.19
N LYS A 32 -10.67 13.60 4.37
CA LYS A 32 -11.77 13.57 5.35
C LYS A 32 -11.63 14.55 6.51
N SER A 33 -10.47 15.20 6.65
CA SER A 33 -10.27 16.19 7.71
C SER A 33 -10.77 17.57 7.29
N ASP A 34 -11.41 18.28 8.21
CA ASP A 34 -11.77 19.69 8.03
C ASP A 34 -10.57 20.64 8.16
N LYS A 35 -9.34 20.10 8.24
CA LYS A 35 -8.10 20.89 8.40
C LYS A 35 -7.63 21.54 7.11
N PHE A 36 -8.07 21.03 5.95
CA PHE A 36 -7.67 21.52 4.65
C PHE A 36 -8.90 21.93 3.85
N THR A 37 -8.84 23.10 3.22
CA THR A 37 -9.90 23.58 2.33
C THR A 37 -9.67 23.01 0.93
N ASN A 38 -10.57 22.15 0.45
CA ASN A 38 -10.53 21.53 -0.88
C ASN A 38 -9.12 20.98 -1.26
N PRO A 39 -8.55 20.06 -0.45
CA PRO A 39 -7.21 19.57 -0.69
C PRO A 39 -7.10 18.81 -2.01
N ASN A 40 -6.07 19.12 -2.80
CA ASN A 40 -5.71 18.34 -3.98
C ASN A 40 -4.52 17.42 -3.65
N VAL A 41 -4.77 16.12 -3.55
CA VAL A 41 -3.72 15.12 -3.25
C VAL A 41 -2.96 14.81 -4.54
N VAL A 42 -1.75 15.36 -4.66
CA VAL A 42 -0.92 15.25 -5.86
C VAL A 42 -0.24 13.89 -6.03
N GLY A 43 -0.04 13.14 -4.94
CA GLY A 43 0.65 11.85 -4.96
C GLY A 43 0.96 11.31 -3.57
N LEU A 44 1.44 10.08 -3.52
CA LEU A 44 1.89 9.37 -2.32
C LEU A 44 3.30 8.82 -2.57
N TYR A 45 4.27 9.21 -1.75
CA TYR A 45 5.68 8.94 -2.02
C TYR A 45 6.43 8.41 -0.77
N LEU A 46 7.41 7.55 -1.01
CA LEU A 46 8.44 7.15 -0.05
C LEU A 46 9.82 7.55 -0.57
N GLN A 47 10.62 8.10 0.34
CA GLN A 47 12.03 8.41 0.11
C GLN A 47 12.92 7.36 0.78
N ASP A 48 13.92 6.86 0.04
CA ASP A 48 14.97 6.02 0.62
C ASP A 48 15.99 6.88 1.37
N VAL A 49 15.97 6.83 2.70
CA VAL A 49 16.88 7.63 3.56
C VAL A 49 18.34 7.12 3.51
N LEU A 50 18.54 5.80 3.34
CA LEU A 50 19.85 5.17 3.42
C LEU A 50 20.72 5.32 2.16
N LYS A 51 20.16 5.80 1.03
CA LYS A 51 20.93 6.08 -0.20
C LYS A 51 21.74 7.37 -0.13
N ILE A 52 21.66 8.09 0.99
CA ILE A 52 22.32 9.39 1.19
C ILE A 52 23.81 9.21 1.60
N SER A 53 24.26 7.98 1.92
CA SER A 53 25.55 7.76 2.59
C SER A 53 26.76 7.52 1.69
N GLU A 54 26.66 7.56 0.36
CA GLU A 54 27.83 7.40 -0.52
C GLU A 54 27.87 8.52 -1.56
N LEU A 55 28.69 9.52 -1.26
CA LEU A 55 29.51 10.39 -2.13
C LEU A 55 29.39 10.28 -3.66
N GLU A 56 28.20 10.30 -4.25
CA GLU A 56 27.99 10.75 -5.63
C GLU A 56 26.69 11.57 -5.68
N LYS A 57 26.69 12.62 -6.50
CA LYS A 57 25.58 13.58 -6.70
C LYS A 57 24.36 12.94 -7.40
N GLU A 58 24.05 11.70 -7.09
CA GLU A 58 22.90 11.01 -7.64
C GLU A 58 21.63 11.62 -7.04
N PRO A 59 20.66 12.02 -7.86
CA PRO A 59 19.45 12.66 -7.38
C PRO A 59 18.67 11.70 -6.50
N ILE A 60 18.08 12.25 -5.44
CA ILE A 60 17.23 11.53 -4.50
C ILE A 60 16.16 10.76 -5.30
N THR A 61 16.02 9.47 -5.04
CA THR A 61 14.98 8.64 -5.67
C THR A 61 13.77 8.54 -4.76
N MET A 62 12.62 8.95 -5.28
CA MET A 62 11.31 8.78 -4.66
C MET A 62 10.59 7.59 -5.32
N ARG A 63 9.77 6.86 -4.57
CA ARG A 63 8.91 5.78 -5.10
C ARG A 63 7.48 5.94 -4.60
N GLY A 64 6.48 5.64 -5.43
CA GLY A 64 5.07 5.67 -4.99
C GLY A 64 4.07 5.81 -6.14
N LEU A 65 3.00 6.58 -5.93
CA LEU A 65 1.96 6.92 -6.92
C LEU A 65 1.87 8.43 -7.14
N ASP A 66 1.69 8.85 -8.39
CA ASP A 66 1.47 10.24 -8.78
C ASP A 66 0.04 10.39 -9.32
N PHE A 67 -0.77 11.24 -8.71
CA PHE A 67 -2.17 11.49 -9.09
C PHE A 67 -2.34 12.70 -10.01
N SER A 68 -1.27 13.42 -10.31
CA SER A 68 -1.36 14.72 -10.97
C SER A 68 -0.34 14.93 -12.09
N GLY A 69 0.52 13.94 -12.35
CA GLY A 69 1.56 14.03 -13.37
C GLY A 69 2.49 15.21 -13.10
N ASN A 70 2.88 15.38 -11.83
CA ASN A 70 3.57 16.58 -11.38
C ASN A 70 4.98 16.65 -12.00
N LYS A 71 5.08 17.43 -13.07
CA LYS A 71 6.30 17.63 -13.86
C LYS A 71 7.49 18.08 -13.00
N LEU A 72 7.26 18.88 -11.95
CA LEU A 72 8.31 19.37 -11.04
C LEU A 72 8.93 18.24 -10.18
N LEU A 73 8.18 17.17 -9.89
CA LEU A 73 8.72 16.01 -9.17
C LEU A 73 9.56 15.13 -10.10
N VAL A 74 9.12 14.96 -11.35
CA VAL A 74 9.85 14.23 -12.40
C VAL A 74 11.17 14.93 -12.77
N GLU A 75 11.19 16.26 -12.71
CA GLU A 75 12.36 17.08 -13.07
C GLU A 75 13.43 17.15 -11.96
N ASN A 76 13.04 17.12 -10.68
CA ASN A 76 13.97 17.29 -9.54
C ASN A 76 14.41 15.98 -8.87
N TYR A 77 13.68 14.89 -9.07
CA TYR A 77 13.99 13.57 -8.51
C TYR A 77 14.08 12.57 -9.66
N LYS A 78 14.99 11.58 -9.61
CA LYS A 78 14.94 10.44 -10.56
C LYS A 78 13.72 9.60 -10.21
N VAL A 79 12.55 10.08 -10.64
CA VAL A 79 11.27 9.38 -10.52
C VAL A 79 11.27 8.32 -11.61
N GLY A 80 11.64 7.09 -11.26
CA GLY A 80 11.39 5.96 -12.16
C GLY A 80 9.91 5.96 -12.51
N ARG A 81 9.57 5.92 -13.81
CA ARG A 81 8.21 5.99 -14.41
C ARG A 81 7.11 5.63 -13.40
N MET A 82 6.60 6.62 -12.67
CA MET A 82 5.57 6.39 -11.65
C MET A 82 4.22 6.19 -12.35
N PRO A 83 3.35 5.31 -11.83
CA PRO A 83 2.00 5.19 -12.35
C PRO A 83 1.30 6.54 -12.16
N THR A 84 0.87 7.14 -13.27
CA THR A 84 0.02 8.34 -13.26
C THR A 84 -1.43 7.90 -13.13
N MET A 85 -2.11 8.42 -12.14
CA MET A 85 -3.51 8.19 -11.83
C MET A 85 -4.26 9.51 -11.88
N ASP A 86 -5.57 9.50 -12.04
CA ASP A 86 -6.38 10.71 -11.96
C ASP A 86 -7.12 10.83 -10.61
N SER A 87 -7.93 11.88 -10.45
CA SER A 87 -8.68 12.11 -9.20
C SER A 87 -9.74 11.04 -8.94
N SER A 88 -10.29 10.40 -9.98
CA SER A 88 -11.27 9.32 -9.81
C SER A 88 -10.63 8.04 -9.28
N ASP A 89 -9.38 7.79 -9.68
CA ASP A 89 -8.60 6.67 -9.15
C ASP A 89 -8.32 6.83 -7.64
N LEU A 90 -8.11 8.06 -7.17
CA LEU A 90 -7.97 8.33 -5.74
C LEU A 90 -9.25 7.95 -4.98
N GLU A 91 -10.43 8.26 -5.53
CA GLU A 91 -11.71 7.89 -4.91
C GLU A 91 -11.88 6.36 -4.77
N VAL A 92 -11.43 5.58 -5.75
CA VAL A 92 -11.41 4.11 -5.67
C VAL A 92 -10.54 3.64 -4.49
N VAL A 93 -9.34 4.22 -4.36
CA VAL A 93 -8.41 3.89 -3.25
C VAL A 93 -9.03 4.25 -1.90
N LEU A 94 -9.67 5.42 -1.79
CA LEU A 94 -10.34 5.86 -0.57
C LEU A 94 -11.53 4.96 -0.20
N ARG A 95 -12.32 4.51 -1.17
CA ARG A 95 -13.40 3.54 -0.95
C ARG A 95 -12.87 2.20 -0.44
N ALA A 96 -11.82 1.66 -1.07
CA ALA A 96 -11.20 0.41 -0.64
C ALA A 96 -10.67 0.48 0.81
N LEU A 97 -10.15 1.64 1.23
CA LEU A 97 -9.78 1.86 2.63
C LEU A 97 -10.98 1.84 3.57
N GLU A 98 -12.05 2.56 3.24
CA GLU A 98 -13.26 2.59 4.06
C GLU A 98 -13.84 1.19 4.27
N ASP A 99 -13.87 0.38 3.22
CA ASP A 99 -14.37 -0.99 3.31
C ASP A 99 -13.49 -1.87 4.20
N ASN A 100 -12.17 -1.75 4.08
CA ASN A 100 -11.24 -2.45 4.97
C ASN A 100 -11.42 -2.01 6.43
N PHE A 101 -11.59 -0.72 6.68
CA PHE A 101 -11.84 -0.19 8.02
C PHE A 101 -13.15 -0.69 8.60
N LYS A 102 -14.25 -0.66 7.84
CA LYS A 102 -15.56 -1.17 8.29
C LYS A 102 -15.48 -2.66 8.62
N LYS A 103 -14.83 -3.47 7.76
CA LYS A 103 -14.62 -4.90 7.99
C LYS A 103 -13.82 -5.16 9.25
N ALA A 104 -12.67 -4.48 9.41
CA ALA A 104 -11.80 -4.63 10.57
C ALA A 104 -12.51 -4.19 11.87
N TYR A 105 -13.15 -3.02 11.87
CA TYR A 105 -13.90 -2.50 13.02
C TYR A 105 -15.02 -3.44 13.47
N SER A 106 -15.83 -3.91 12.52
CA SER A 106 -16.91 -4.87 12.78
C SER A 106 -16.38 -6.20 13.33
N GLY A 107 -15.25 -6.69 12.78
CA GLY A 107 -14.61 -7.90 13.28
C GLY A 107 -14.11 -7.76 14.72
N ILE A 108 -13.40 -6.67 15.03
CA ILE A 108 -12.84 -6.39 16.36
C ILE A 108 -13.98 -6.25 17.39
N THR A 109 -14.99 -5.43 17.10
CA THR A 109 -16.08 -5.15 18.04
C THR A 109 -16.96 -6.36 18.33
N LYS A 110 -17.04 -7.32 17.39
CA LYS A 110 -17.73 -8.60 17.58
C LYS A 110 -16.86 -9.68 18.23
N GLY A 111 -15.62 -9.37 18.60
CA GLY A 111 -14.68 -10.33 19.18
C GLY A 111 -14.26 -11.43 18.20
N ASN A 112 -14.27 -11.16 16.89
CA ASN A 112 -13.85 -12.13 15.88
C ASN A 112 -12.33 -12.28 15.88
N ILE A 113 -11.83 -13.23 16.67
CA ILE A 113 -10.41 -13.57 16.81
C ILE A 113 -9.99 -14.77 15.94
N LYS A 114 -10.72 -15.04 14.85
CA LYS A 114 -10.43 -16.16 13.94
C LYS A 114 -9.00 -16.09 13.42
N ILE A 115 -8.24 -17.19 13.58
CA ILE A 115 -6.92 -17.35 12.97
C ILE A 115 -7.09 -17.62 11.47
N SER A 116 -6.73 -16.65 10.64
CA SER A 116 -6.88 -16.68 9.17
C SER A 116 -5.66 -16.08 8.47
N PRO A 117 -4.46 -16.70 8.59
CA PRO A 117 -3.26 -16.19 7.93
C PRO A 117 -3.40 -16.20 6.41
N LYS A 118 -2.99 -15.12 5.77
CA LYS A 118 -3.00 -14.96 4.31
C LYS A 118 -1.73 -15.50 3.67
N GLU A 119 -1.91 -16.22 2.57
CA GLU A 119 -0.89 -16.65 1.63
C GLU A 119 -1.23 -16.07 0.27
N ILE A 120 -0.29 -15.35 -0.35
CA ILE A 120 -0.51 -14.64 -1.62
C ILE A 120 0.47 -15.22 -2.65
N ASP A 121 -0.05 -15.79 -3.74
CA ASP A 121 0.75 -16.48 -4.77
C ASP A 121 1.70 -17.53 -4.18
N GLY A 122 1.27 -18.23 -3.14
CA GLY A 122 2.08 -19.21 -2.41
C GLY A 122 3.11 -18.60 -1.45
N GLU A 123 3.26 -17.26 -1.38
CA GLU A 123 4.10 -16.60 -0.38
C GLU A 123 3.32 -16.36 0.93
N ASN A 124 3.90 -16.78 2.06
CA ASN A 124 3.28 -16.61 3.36
C ASN A 124 3.46 -15.20 3.92
N VAL A 125 2.60 -14.27 3.51
CA VAL A 125 2.69 -12.85 3.92
C VAL A 125 2.32 -12.59 5.38
N SER A 126 1.53 -13.47 6.01
CA SER A 126 1.03 -13.22 7.38
C SER A 126 1.92 -13.78 8.47
N CYS A 127 2.56 -14.93 8.25
CA CYS A 127 3.23 -15.66 9.32
C CYS A 127 4.74 -15.49 9.32
N GLU A 128 5.35 -15.08 8.20
CA GLU A 128 6.82 -14.95 8.07
C GLU A 128 7.44 -14.20 9.25
N TYR A 129 6.85 -13.07 9.63
CA TYR A 129 7.31 -12.18 10.70
C TYR A 129 6.39 -12.17 11.94
N CYS A 130 5.48 -13.12 12.08
CA CYS A 130 4.50 -13.13 13.18
C CYS A 130 5.13 -13.64 14.49
N SER A 131 5.14 -12.78 15.52
CA SER A 131 5.64 -13.10 16.87
C SER A 131 4.75 -14.06 17.65
N SER A 132 3.48 -14.17 17.30
CA SER A 132 2.49 -14.99 18.00
C SER A 132 2.34 -16.39 17.41
N ARG A 133 3.33 -16.85 16.63
CA ARG A 133 3.28 -18.14 15.91
C ARG A 133 3.05 -19.32 16.84
N ASP A 134 3.65 -19.29 18.03
CA ASP A 134 3.62 -20.41 18.98
C ASP A 134 2.27 -20.57 19.69
N ILE A 135 1.47 -19.50 19.75
CA ILE A 135 0.18 -19.48 20.44
C ILE A 135 -1.01 -19.52 19.49
N CYS A 136 -0.78 -19.40 18.18
CA CYS A 136 -1.87 -19.35 17.20
C CYS A 136 -2.43 -20.74 16.84
N PHE A 137 -1.68 -21.82 17.11
CA PHE A 137 -2.03 -23.22 16.80
C PHE A 137 -2.58 -23.43 15.38
N LYS A 138 -2.16 -22.59 14.42
CA LYS A 138 -2.67 -22.64 13.04
C LYS A 138 -2.33 -23.98 12.38
N ASN A 139 -3.19 -24.42 11.48
CA ASN A 139 -2.92 -25.51 10.55
C ASN A 139 -3.17 -25.06 9.10
N TYR A 140 -2.94 -25.96 8.14
CA TYR A 140 -3.04 -25.65 6.72
C TYR A 140 -4.46 -25.21 6.30
N SER A 141 -5.51 -25.73 6.95
CA SER A 141 -6.90 -25.36 6.66
C SER A 141 -7.27 -23.94 7.12
N ASN A 142 -6.48 -23.33 7.99
CA ASN A 142 -6.68 -21.94 8.40
C ASN A 142 -6.11 -20.94 7.38
N ILE A 143 -5.28 -21.39 6.44
CA ILE A 143 -4.61 -20.52 5.48
C ILE A 143 -5.62 -20.03 4.44
N GLU A 144 -5.77 -18.72 4.34
CA GLU A 144 -6.53 -18.06 3.28
C GLU A 144 -5.59 -17.85 2.08
N LYS A 145 -5.79 -18.67 1.04
CA LYS A 145 -5.02 -18.59 -0.21
C LYS A 145 -5.63 -17.54 -1.13
N LEU A 146 -4.82 -16.60 -1.56
CA LEU A 146 -5.22 -15.45 -2.37
C LEU A 146 -4.28 -15.31 -3.56
N GLU A 147 -4.79 -14.80 -4.66
CA GLU A 147 -3.99 -14.39 -5.81
C GLU A 147 -3.53 -12.94 -5.59
N ALA A 148 -2.31 -12.61 -6.00
CA ALA A 148 -1.81 -11.26 -5.95
C ALA A 148 -2.63 -10.34 -6.85
N ARG A 149 -2.92 -9.15 -6.32
CA ARG A 149 -3.78 -8.17 -6.98
C ARG A 149 -3.00 -6.91 -7.22
N ASP A 150 -2.88 -6.55 -8.50
CA ASP A 150 -2.38 -5.23 -8.86
C ASP A 150 -3.34 -4.19 -8.32
N PHE A 151 -2.85 -3.14 -7.67
CA PHE A 151 -3.71 -2.04 -7.25
C PHE A 151 -4.53 -1.48 -8.43
N ARG A 152 -3.98 -1.51 -9.65
CA ARG A 152 -4.68 -1.09 -10.87
C ARG A 152 -5.90 -1.94 -11.20
N SER A 153 -5.95 -3.20 -10.75
CA SER A 153 -7.14 -4.02 -10.97
C SER A 153 -8.36 -3.48 -10.22
N LEU A 154 -8.15 -2.70 -9.15
CA LEU A 154 -9.22 -1.98 -8.46
C LEU A 154 -9.84 -0.89 -9.34
N LEU A 155 -9.03 -0.26 -10.19
CA LEU A 155 -9.46 0.83 -11.08
C LEU A 155 -10.27 0.29 -12.27
N ILE A 156 -9.92 -0.89 -12.78
CA ILE A 156 -10.57 -1.52 -13.94
C ILE A 156 -11.92 -2.14 -13.57
N GLY A 157 -12.14 -2.47 -12.28
CA GLY A 157 -13.34 -3.15 -11.78
C GLY A 157 -14.64 -2.34 -11.82
N ASP A 158 -14.55 -1.01 -11.96
CA ASP A 158 -15.71 -0.11 -12.07
C ASP A 158 -16.15 0.16 -13.52
N ALA A 159 -15.49 -0.46 -14.52
CA ALA A 159 -15.94 -0.43 -15.92
C ALA A 159 -16.95 -1.56 -16.19
N LYS A 160 -18.15 -1.47 -15.63
CA LYS A 160 -19.34 -2.22 -16.08
C LYS A 160 -20.61 -1.38 -15.98
#